data_AF-A0A8J7SWI9-F1
#
_entry.id   AF-A0A8J7SWI9-F1
#
_cell.length_a   1.000
_cell.length_b   1.000
_cell.length_c   1.000
_cell.angle_alpha   90.00
_cell.angle_beta   90.00
_cell.angle_gamma   90.00
#
_symmetry.space_group_name_H-M   'P 1'
#
loop_
_entity.id
_entity.type
_entity.pdbx_description
1 polymer ?
#
loop_
_entity_poly.entity_id
_entity_poly.type
_entity_poly.pdbx_seq_one_letter_code
_entity_poly.pdbx_strand_id
1 'polypeptide(L)'
;MRASEADLERLDSYVARRPQYAAAKQRHIDALKAKLHRARTDEERLHAYNRLFEAYYTFRFDSAMVYVKRGLQLAEQANNAVFIDNFRIHRGLLLATGGYYSQAQDELQRVNVETLHPSLRFNYYYSMTWLYNFWTAYCNDHEFAPQLARLRLHYLKQAISYAPRGSAMYNYLTGEAMYYGTNDPKAIAYYKKVLQQVGLDDRLYASAAYAIARGYKTLGRIDLYEHYLVQAGISDQVCPLKENLALQELSLYLYEKDKRYSDRAVRYVYCSMEDAQFYNNRLRMLEISRILPKIVSAYQQQLNNRTTWLRWGLVGLSVLSVGLLALIVLSVKQNKKLNLRRLQMRAQNTQLEALNRQLSETNRHRETYLRLFLDLSAIYIGKLDSVSKLVARCLKAGKTDELLAKVNRVRVQEEEARTFYDRFDRAFIMLYPDFV
;
A
#
# COMPACT_ATOMS: atom_id res chain seq x y z
N MET A 1 -20.28 -21.86 1.34
CA MET A 1 -19.87 -20.47 1.60
C MET A 1 -18.35 -20.44 1.51
N ARG A 2 -17.80 -19.65 0.58
CA ARG A 2 -16.38 -19.27 0.61
C ARG A 2 -16.18 -18.40 1.85
N ALA A 3 -15.08 -18.57 2.58
CA ALA A 3 -14.68 -17.54 3.53
C ALA A 3 -14.46 -16.25 2.74
N SER A 4 -15.39 -15.32 2.88
CA SER A 4 -15.36 -14.08 2.12
C SER A 4 -14.39 -13.11 2.79
N GLU A 5 -13.96 -12.08 2.07
CA GLU A 5 -13.22 -10.96 2.66
C GLU A 5 -13.89 -10.44 3.95
N ALA A 6 -15.23 -10.49 4.01
CA ALA A 6 -16.00 -10.11 5.19
C ALA A 6 -15.77 -11.02 6.42
N ASP A 7 -15.47 -12.31 6.24
CA ASP A 7 -15.12 -13.22 7.35
C ASP A 7 -13.78 -12.78 7.99
N LEU A 8 -12.80 -12.41 7.16
CA LEU A 8 -11.51 -11.92 7.63
C LEU A 8 -11.61 -10.52 8.26
N GLU A 9 -12.40 -9.61 7.68
CA GLU A 9 -12.70 -8.30 8.28
C GLU A 9 -13.41 -8.43 9.63
N ARG A 10 -14.33 -9.40 9.73
CA ARG A 10 -14.96 -9.72 11.00
C ARG A 10 -13.91 -10.15 12.02
N LEU A 11 -13.03 -11.10 11.69
CA LEU A 11 -11.94 -11.52 12.57
C LEU A 11 -11.03 -10.35 12.99
N ASP A 12 -10.66 -9.48 12.06
CA ASP A 12 -9.86 -8.28 12.33
C ASP A 12 -10.51 -7.41 13.43
N SER A 13 -11.83 -7.25 13.39
CA SER A 13 -12.55 -6.50 14.43
C SER A 13 -12.49 -7.14 15.83
N TYR A 14 -12.42 -8.47 15.92
CA TYR A 14 -12.27 -9.18 17.19
C TYR A 14 -10.83 -9.12 17.68
N VAL A 15 -9.86 -9.27 16.77
CA VAL A 15 -8.43 -9.11 17.07
C VAL A 15 -8.14 -7.70 17.59
N ALA A 16 -8.74 -6.66 17.00
CA ALA A 16 -8.59 -5.28 17.48
C ALA A 16 -9.16 -5.07 18.90
N ARG A 17 -10.15 -5.87 19.32
CA ARG A 17 -10.79 -5.80 20.65
C ARG A 17 -10.18 -6.74 21.68
N ARG A 18 -9.10 -7.45 21.36
CA ARG A 18 -8.35 -8.33 22.28
C ARG A 18 -8.12 -7.74 23.68
N PRO A 19 -7.67 -6.47 23.83
CA PRO A 19 -7.47 -5.90 25.16
C PRO A 19 -8.75 -5.84 26.01
N GLN A 20 -9.91 -5.66 25.38
CA GLN A 20 -11.20 -5.58 26.08
C GLN A 20 -11.61 -6.95 26.63
N TYR A 21 -11.47 -8.02 25.85
CA TYR A 21 -11.75 -9.39 26.28
C TYR A 21 -10.79 -9.84 27.40
N ALA A 22 -9.50 -9.52 27.25
CA ALA A 22 -8.50 -9.78 28.29
C ALA A 22 -8.82 -9.04 29.60
N ALA A 23 -9.23 -7.77 29.53
CA ALA A 23 -9.64 -7.00 30.70
C ALA A 23 -10.90 -7.57 31.37
N ALA A 24 -11.89 -8.03 30.59
CA ALA A 24 -13.08 -8.68 31.12
C ALA A 24 -12.74 -9.98 31.87
N LYS A 25 -11.87 -10.82 31.30
CA LYS A 25 -11.37 -12.04 31.96
C LYS A 25 -10.61 -11.70 33.25
N GLN A 26 -9.80 -10.65 33.24
CA GLN A 26 -9.06 -10.20 34.42
C GLN A 26 -10.00 -9.75 35.55
N ARG A 27 -11.05 -8.97 35.23
CA ARG A 27 -12.08 -8.59 36.23
C ARG A 27 -12.78 -9.79 36.85
N HIS A 28 -13.13 -10.80 36.05
CA HIS A 28 -13.73 -12.04 36.56
C HIS A 28 -12.78 -12.76 37.53
N ILE A 29 -11.51 -12.87 37.16
CA ILE A 29 -10.46 -13.45 37.99
C ILE A 29 -10.30 -12.67 39.31
N ASP A 30 -10.31 -11.35 39.28
CA ASP A 30 -10.15 -10.54 40.48
C ASP A 30 -11.36 -10.66 41.41
N ALA A 31 -12.56 -10.85 40.86
CA ALA A 31 -13.73 -11.21 41.66
C ALA A 31 -13.59 -12.59 42.34
N LEU A 32 -12.99 -13.58 41.66
CA LEU A 32 -12.68 -14.88 42.27
C LEU A 32 -11.63 -14.77 43.38
N LYS A 33 -10.60 -13.92 43.21
CA LYS A 33 -9.62 -13.64 44.26
C LYS A 33 -10.26 -12.98 45.47
N ALA A 34 -11.17 -12.02 45.27
CA ALA A 34 -11.90 -11.40 46.36
C ALA A 34 -12.73 -12.43 47.16
N LYS A 35 -13.31 -13.43 46.48
CA LYS A 35 -13.99 -14.56 47.16
C LYS A 35 -13.01 -15.43 47.95
N LEU A 36 -11.82 -15.72 47.42
CA LEU A 36 -10.76 -16.43 48.15
C LEU A 36 -10.38 -15.70 49.44
N HIS A 37 -10.23 -14.37 49.41
CA HIS A 37 -9.90 -13.58 50.61
C HIS A 37 -10.98 -13.61 51.69
N ARG A 38 -12.23 -13.91 51.32
CA ARG A 38 -13.37 -14.01 52.25
C ARG A 38 -13.61 -15.43 52.77
N ALA A 39 -12.91 -16.43 52.23
CA ALA A 39 -13.06 -17.83 52.64
C ALA A 39 -12.60 -18.03 54.09
N ARG A 40 -13.49 -18.62 54.89
CA ARG A 40 -13.30 -18.81 56.33
C ARG A 40 -12.76 -20.20 56.65
N THR A 41 -13.15 -21.21 55.87
CA THR A 41 -12.73 -22.60 56.05
C THR A 41 -11.70 -23.03 55.01
N ASP A 42 -10.96 -24.09 55.31
CA ASP A 42 -9.99 -24.66 54.37
C ASP A 42 -10.69 -25.26 53.14
N GLU A 43 -11.87 -25.85 53.32
CA GLU A 43 -12.68 -26.37 52.21
C GLU A 43 -13.14 -25.25 51.26
N GLU A 44 -13.61 -24.11 51.79
CA GLU A 44 -13.93 -22.93 50.98
C GLU A 44 -12.71 -22.42 50.21
N ARG A 45 -11.53 -22.42 50.83
CA ARG A 45 -10.26 -22.03 50.18
C ARG A 45 -9.87 -22.99 49.08
N LEU A 46 -10.00 -24.31 49.30
CA LEU A 46 -9.72 -25.35 48.29
C LEU A 46 -10.62 -25.19 47.06
N HIS A 47 -11.93 -24.98 47.25
CA HIS A 47 -12.84 -24.69 46.15
C HIS A 47 -12.51 -23.36 45.44
N ALA A 48 -12.11 -22.33 46.19
CA ALA A 48 -11.70 -21.05 45.60
C ALA A 48 -10.41 -21.20 44.76
N TYR A 49 -9.43 -21.96 45.23
CA TYR A 49 -8.23 -22.31 44.45
C TYR A 49 -8.56 -23.10 43.19
N ASN A 50 -9.50 -24.04 43.27
CA ASN A 50 -9.98 -24.78 42.10
C ASN A 50 -10.59 -23.85 41.02
N ARG A 51 -11.48 -22.94 41.43
CA ARG A 51 -12.08 -21.95 40.51
C ARG A 51 -11.06 -20.98 39.92
N LEU A 52 -10.06 -20.58 40.71
CA LEU A 52 -8.97 -19.74 40.22
C LEU A 52 -8.11 -20.49 39.20
N PHE A 53 -7.83 -21.76 39.43
CA PHE A 53 -7.19 -22.61 38.42
C PHE A 53 -8.02 -22.66 37.13
N GLU A 54 -9.32 -22.97 37.20
CA GLU A 54 -10.20 -23.03 36.02
C GLU A 54 -10.24 -21.69 35.25
N ALA A 55 -10.15 -20.56 35.96
CA ALA A 55 -10.08 -19.25 35.34
C ALA A 55 -8.73 -18.96 34.67
N TYR A 56 -7.62 -19.48 35.22
CA TYR A 56 -6.27 -19.18 34.76
C TYR A 56 -5.65 -20.21 33.81
N TYR A 57 -6.05 -21.49 33.84
CA TYR A 57 -5.27 -22.57 33.22
C TYR A 57 -5.13 -22.47 31.70
N THR A 58 -5.99 -21.70 31.03
CA THR A 58 -5.89 -21.38 29.58
C THR A 58 -5.49 -19.92 29.31
N PHE A 59 -5.30 -19.13 30.36
CA PHE A 59 -5.04 -17.70 30.28
C PHE A 59 -3.63 -17.33 30.73
N ARG A 60 -3.12 -17.87 31.83
CA ARG A 60 -1.77 -17.57 32.33
C ARG A 60 -1.19 -18.72 33.15
N PHE A 61 -0.17 -19.40 32.62
CA PHE A 61 0.46 -20.57 33.24
C PHE A 61 0.97 -20.29 34.66
N ASP A 62 1.80 -19.27 34.85
CA ASP A 62 2.46 -19.03 36.14
C ASP A 62 1.44 -18.79 37.27
N SER A 63 0.40 -18.01 36.97
CA SER A 63 -0.68 -17.75 37.92
C SER A 63 -1.50 -19.01 38.22
N ALA A 64 -1.83 -19.82 37.21
CA ALA A 64 -2.51 -21.10 37.43
C ALA A 64 -1.67 -22.02 38.33
N MET A 65 -0.36 -22.09 38.09
CA MET A 65 0.57 -22.92 38.85
C MET A 65 0.67 -22.48 40.31
N VAL A 66 0.64 -21.17 40.60
CA VAL A 66 0.60 -20.65 41.98
C VAL A 66 -0.61 -21.18 42.75
N TYR A 67 -1.81 -21.10 42.16
CA TYR A 67 -3.03 -21.55 42.84
C TYR A 67 -3.13 -23.07 42.97
N VAL A 68 -2.62 -23.81 41.99
CA VAL A 68 -2.52 -25.27 42.08
C VAL A 68 -1.57 -25.69 43.20
N LYS A 69 -0.38 -25.07 43.31
CA LYS A 69 0.57 -25.37 44.38
C LYS A 69 0.00 -25.05 45.77
N ARG A 70 -0.65 -23.90 45.92
CA ARG A 70 -1.29 -23.51 47.19
C ARG A 70 -2.46 -24.42 47.54
N GLY A 71 -3.27 -24.80 46.56
CA GLY A 71 -4.37 -25.74 46.73
C GLY A 71 -3.88 -27.12 47.14
N LEU A 72 -2.85 -27.65 46.49
CA LEU A 72 -2.24 -28.93 46.84
C LEU A 72 -1.68 -28.92 48.26
N GLN A 73 -0.90 -27.90 48.62
CA GLN A 73 -0.34 -27.77 49.97
C GLN A 73 -1.43 -27.73 51.04
N LEU A 74 -2.50 -26.96 50.82
CA LEU A 74 -3.62 -26.89 51.76
C LEU A 74 -4.37 -28.22 51.84
N ALA A 75 -4.55 -28.92 50.72
CA ALA A 75 -5.22 -30.22 50.67
C ALA A 75 -4.42 -31.29 51.45
N GLU A 76 -3.09 -31.26 51.34
CA GLU A 76 -2.18 -32.13 52.09
C GLU A 76 -2.23 -31.82 53.60
N GLN A 77 -2.21 -30.54 53.99
CA GLN A 77 -2.35 -30.13 55.40
C GLN A 77 -3.70 -30.53 56.00
N ALA A 78 -4.77 -30.45 55.21
CA ALA A 78 -6.12 -30.85 55.61
C ALA A 78 -6.37 -32.36 55.48
N ASN A 79 -5.39 -33.16 55.02
CA ASN A 79 -5.53 -34.58 54.69
C ASN A 79 -6.73 -34.90 53.79
N ASN A 80 -7.06 -34.00 52.85
CA ASN A 80 -8.20 -34.16 51.95
C ASN A 80 -7.78 -34.86 50.65
N ALA A 81 -7.87 -36.19 50.62
CA ALA A 81 -7.44 -37.03 49.51
C ALA A 81 -8.04 -36.61 48.14
N VAL A 82 -9.33 -36.25 48.10
CA VAL A 82 -10.00 -35.86 46.86
C VAL A 82 -9.38 -34.59 46.28
N PHE A 83 -9.10 -33.58 47.11
CA PHE A 83 -8.45 -32.36 46.63
C PHE A 83 -6.96 -32.55 46.31
N ILE A 84 -6.26 -33.44 47.03
CA ILE A 84 -4.88 -33.81 46.69
C ILE A 84 -4.83 -34.35 45.27
N ASP A 85 -5.68 -35.34 44.94
CA ASP A 85 -5.73 -35.92 43.59
C ASP A 85 -6.16 -34.88 42.55
N ASN A 86 -7.17 -34.07 42.85
CA ASN A 86 -7.64 -33.02 41.94
C ASN A 86 -6.53 -32.02 41.59
N PHE A 87 -5.79 -31.51 42.59
CA PHE A 87 -4.70 -30.57 42.34
C PHE A 87 -3.48 -31.23 41.67
N ARG A 88 -3.21 -32.52 41.91
CA ARG A 88 -2.20 -33.29 41.16
C ARG A 88 -2.56 -33.41 39.68
N ILE A 89 -3.82 -33.72 39.38
CA ILE A 89 -4.33 -33.76 38.00
C ILE A 89 -4.19 -32.39 37.33
N HIS A 90 -4.60 -31.32 38.01
CA HIS A 90 -4.46 -29.94 37.52
C HIS A 90 -3.00 -29.54 37.28
N ARG A 91 -2.10 -29.93 38.18
CA ARG A 91 -0.67 -29.68 38.05
C ARG A 91 -0.08 -30.42 36.85
N GLY A 92 -0.43 -31.69 36.69
CA GLY A 92 -0.03 -32.50 35.53
C GLY A 92 -0.48 -31.87 34.21
N LEU A 93 -1.73 -31.42 34.12
CA LEU A 93 -2.26 -30.73 32.94
C LEU A 93 -1.49 -29.44 32.64
N LEU A 94 -1.19 -28.61 33.64
CA LEU A 94 -0.40 -27.40 33.44
C LEU A 94 1.02 -27.73 32.97
N LEU A 95 1.69 -28.69 33.63
CA LEU A 95 3.03 -29.10 33.22
C LEU A 95 3.05 -29.55 31.76
N ALA A 96 2.02 -30.28 31.32
CA ALA A 96 1.85 -30.67 29.92
C ALA A 96 1.70 -29.46 28.99
N THR A 97 0.82 -28.49 29.30
CA THR A 97 0.64 -27.29 28.46
C THR A 97 1.86 -26.37 28.46
N GLY A 98 2.64 -26.37 29.55
CA GLY A 98 3.90 -25.64 29.68
C GLY A 98 5.10 -26.30 28.99
N GLY A 99 4.98 -27.54 28.50
CA GLY A 99 6.06 -28.26 27.83
C GLY A 99 6.98 -29.09 28.75
N TYR A 100 6.57 -29.36 29.99
CA TYR A 100 7.29 -30.20 30.95
C TYR A 100 6.76 -31.64 30.92
N TYR A 101 6.92 -32.32 29.79
CA TYR A 101 6.16 -33.55 29.52
C TYR A 101 6.52 -34.72 30.44
N SER A 102 7.80 -34.96 30.73
CA SER A 102 8.20 -36.03 31.66
C SER A 102 7.73 -35.74 33.09
N GLN A 103 7.86 -34.50 33.57
CA GLN A 103 7.36 -34.13 34.90
C GLN A 103 5.83 -34.19 34.99
N ALA A 104 5.12 -33.87 33.90
CA ALA A 104 3.68 -34.02 33.83
C ALA A 104 3.26 -35.50 33.91
N GLN A 105 4.00 -36.38 33.22
CA GLN A 105 3.78 -37.83 33.28
C GLN A 105 4.00 -38.35 34.70
N ASP A 106 5.13 -38.01 35.32
CA ASP A 106 5.45 -38.41 36.70
C ASP A 106 4.38 -37.96 37.69
N GLU A 107 3.89 -36.72 37.55
CA GLU A 107 2.86 -36.16 38.44
C GLU A 107 1.52 -36.88 38.27
N LEU A 108 1.10 -37.15 37.02
CA LEU A 108 -0.16 -37.84 36.75
C LEU A 108 -0.12 -39.32 37.14
N GLN A 109 0.99 -40.02 36.90
CA GLN A 109 1.13 -41.44 37.24
C GLN A 109 1.13 -41.71 38.75
N ARG A 110 1.35 -40.70 39.60
CA ARG A 110 1.21 -40.81 41.05
C ARG A 110 -0.25 -40.92 41.51
N VAL A 111 -1.22 -40.56 40.67
CA VAL A 111 -2.63 -40.66 41.00
C VAL A 111 -3.07 -42.12 40.88
N ASN A 112 -3.51 -42.71 41.99
CA ASN A 112 -4.01 -44.09 41.99
C ASN A 112 -5.45 -44.13 41.46
N VAL A 113 -5.60 -44.55 40.21
CA VAL A 113 -6.89 -44.60 39.50
C VAL A 113 -7.92 -45.53 40.18
N GLU A 114 -7.47 -46.57 40.88
CA GLU A 114 -8.35 -47.55 41.54
C GLU A 114 -9.10 -46.92 42.71
N THR A 115 -8.43 -46.03 43.44
CA THR A 115 -8.99 -45.32 44.60
C THR A 115 -9.47 -43.91 44.27
N LEU A 116 -9.26 -43.45 43.04
CA LEU A 116 -9.64 -42.12 42.57
C LEU A 116 -11.16 -41.92 42.62
N HIS A 117 -11.57 -40.82 43.24
CA HIS A 117 -12.97 -40.42 43.34
C HIS A 117 -13.63 -40.35 41.93
N PRO A 118 -14.84 -40.92 41.74
CA PRO A 118 -15.46 -41.02 40.41
C PRO A 118 -15.56 -39.70 39.64
N SER A 119 -15.79 -38.59 40.34
CA SER A 119 -15.87 -37.26 39.71
C SER A 119 -14.57 -36.78 39.06
N LEU A 120 -13.42 -37.32 39.46
CA LEU A 120 -12.10 -36.90 38.96
C LEU A 120 -11.59 -37.78 37.81
N ARG A 121 -12.20 -38.95 37.57
CA ARG A 121 -11.75 -39.90 36.55
C ARG A 121 -11.74 -39.29 35.16
N PHE A 122 -12.76 -38.51 34.82
CA PHE A 122 -12.80 -37.76 33.56
C PHE A 122 -11.59 -36.83 33.43
N ASN A 123 -11.35 -35.98 34.42
CA ASN A 123 -10.26 -35.00 34.40
C ASN A 123 -8.88 -35.67 34.35
N TYR A 124 -8.70 -36.78 35.04
CA TYR A 124 -7.46 -37.57 34.99
C TYR A 124 -7.19 -38.06 33.55
N TYR A 125 -8.14 -38.80 32.96
CA TYR A 125 -7.95 -39.35 31.63
C TYR A 125 -7.84 -38.27 30.55
N TYR A 126 -8.63 -37.20 30.68
CA TYR A 126 -8.53 -36.03 29.82
C TYR A 126 -7.13 -35.40 29.90
N SER A 127 -6.57 -35.24 31.10
CA SER A 127 -5.23 -34.68 31.29
C SER A 127 -4.14 -35.57 30.69
N MET A 128 -4.26 -36.90 30.85
CA MET A 128 -3.37 -37.86 30.19
C MET A 128 -3.47 -37.79 28.66
N THR A 129 -4.67 -37.65 28.09
CA THR A 129 -4.85 -37.44 26.65
C THR A 129 -4.11 -36.19 26.17
N TRP A 130 -4.25 -35.06 26.87
CA TRP A 130 -3.62 -33.81 26.48
C TRP A 130 -2.11 -33.83 26.65
N LEU A 131 -1.59 -34.46 27.71
CA LEU A 131 -0.16 -34.71 27.88
C LEU A 131 0.43 -35.38 26.63
N TYR A 132 -0.10 -36.54 26.26
CA TYR A 132 0.43 -37.26 25.11
C TYR A 132 0.13 -36.56 23.79
N ASN A 133 -0.96 -35.78 23.69
CA ASN A 133 -1.22 -34.96 22.51
C ASN A 133 -0.14 -33.89 22.30
N PHE A 134 0.20 -33.12 23.32
CA PHE A 134 1.26 -32.11 23.23
C PHE A 134 2.63 -32.74 23.04
N TRP A 135 2.91 -33.85 23.70
CA TRP A 135 4.20 -34.54 23.56
C TRP A 135 4.38 -35.13 22.15
N THR A 136 3.34 -35.75 21.58
CA THR A 136 3.35 -36.18 20.17
C THR A 136 3.64 -35.00 19.23
N ALA A 137 2.99 -33.86 19.44
CA ALA A 137 3.18 -32.66 18.61
C ALA A 137 4.58 -32.05 18.78
N TYR A 138 5.17 -32.13 19.97
CA TYR A 138 6.53 -31.66 20.22
C TYR A 138 7.59 -32.52 19.52
N CYS A 139 7.50 -33.85 19.65
CA CYS A 139 8.43 -34.78 19.00
C CYS A 139 8.32 -34.67 17.48
N ASN A 140 7.10 -34.81 16.95
CA ASN A 140 6.79 -34.71 15.52
C ASN A 140 7.79 -35.47 14.62
N ASP A 141 8.17 -36.67 15.04
CA ASP A 141 9.16 -37.53 14.40
C ASP A 141 8.57 -38.92 14.09
N HIS A 142 9.39 -39.80 13.50
CA HIS A 142 8.99 -41.17 13.19
C HIS A 142 9.29 -42.18 14.31
N GLU A 143 10.05 -41.78 15.34
CA GLU A 143 10.56 -42.68 16.38
C GLU A 143 9.68 -42.65 17.63
N PHE A 144 9.48 -41.47 18.23
CA PHE A 144 8.78 -41.30 19.50
C PHE A 144 7.30 -40.95 19.31
N ALA A 145 6.98 -40.12 18.32
CA ALA A 145 5.62 -39.63 18.11
C ALA A 145 4.57 -40.75 17.93
N PRO A 146 4.84 -41.88 17.22
CA PRO A 146 3.88 -42.97 17.08
C PRO A 146 3.49 -43.64 18.40
N GLN A 147 4.45 -43.86 19.30
CA GLN A 147 4.18 -44.47 20.61
C GLN A 147 3.31 -43.55 21.47
N LEU A 148 3.67 -42.26 21.53
CA LEU A 148 2.92 -41.25 22.26
C LEU A 148 1.49 -41.09 21.69
N ALA A 149 1.32 -41.16 20.36
CA ALA A 149 0.02 -41.10 19.72
C ALA A 149 -0.89 -42.29 20.09
N ARG A 150 -0.32 -43.50 20.29
CA ARG A 150 -1.06 -44.67 20.80
C ARG A 150 -1.53 -44.44 22.24
N LEU A 151 -0.69 -43.89 23.10
CA LEU A 151 -1.05 -43.56 24.49
C LEU A 151 -2.14 -42.49 24.54
N ARG A 152 -2.03 -41.42 23.73
CA ARG A 152 -3.09 -40.41 23.55
C ARG A 152 -4.43 -41.06 23.24
N LEU A 153 -4.48 -41.96 22.25
CA LEU A 153 -5.73 -42.60 21.83
C LEU A 153 -6.28 -43.56 22.91
N HIS A 154 -5.41 -44.27 23.62
CA HIS A 154 -5.80 -45.11 24.74
C HIS A 154 -6.52 -44.30 25.83
N TYR A 155 -5.89 -43.23 26.31
CA TYR A 155 -6.49 -42.38 27.34
C TYR A 155 -7.71 -41.60 26.86
N LEU A 156 -7.75 -41.21 25.58
CA LEU A 156 -8.91 -40.54 24.99
C LEU A 156 -10.16 -41.43 25.02
N LYS A 157 -10.01 -42.72 24.70
CA LYS A 157 -11.12 -43.68 24.80
C LYS A 157 -11.63 -43.83 26.24
N GLN A 158 -10.74 -43.79 27.23
CA GLN A 158 -11.12 -43.77 28.64
C GLN A 158 -11.84 -42.47 29.01
N ALA A 159 -11.34 -41.30 28.61
CA ALA A 159 -12.00 -40.02 28.89
C ALA A 159 -13.44 -39.97 28.33
N ILE A 160 -13.67 -40.55 27.14
CA ILE A 160 -15.00 -40.63 26.53
C ILE A 160 -15.98 -41.44 27.37
N SER A 161 -15.55 -42.54 28.01
CA SER A 161 -16.45 -43.40 28.80
C SER A 161 -17.00 -42.70 30.04
N TYR A 162 -16.29 -41.69 30.55
CA TYR A 162 -16.71 -40.87 31.70
C TYR A 162 -17.38 -39.55 31.30
N ALA A 163 -17.42 -39.20 30.00
CA ALA A 163 -18.11 -37.99 29.54
C ALA A 163 -19.62 -38.25 29.41
N PRO A 164 -20.50 -37.33 29.90
CA PRO A 164 -21.94 -37.50 29.78
C PRO A 164 -22.37 -37.64 28.31
N ARG A 165 -23.06 -38.74 27.97
CA ARG A 165 -23.48 -39.02 26.59
C ARG A 165 -24.32 -37.87 26.04
N GLY A 166 -24.02 -37.47 24.80
CA GLY A 166 -24.72 -36.39 24.11
C GLY A 166 -24.29 -34.97 24.49
N SER A 167 -23.46 -34.80 25.53
CA SER A 167 -22.88 -33.49 25.87
C SER A 167 -21.93 -32.97 24.79
N ALA A 168 -21.68 -31.65 24.80
CA ALA A 168 -20.71 -31.00 23.91
C ALA A 168 -19.31 -31.62 24.03
N MET A 169 -18.87 -31.87 25.26
CA MET A 169 -17.58 -32.53 25.53
C MET A 169 -17.55 -33.97 24.98
N TYR A 170 -18.61 -34.75 25.17
CA TYR A 170 -18.70 -36.11 24.63
C TYR A 170 -18.61 -36.12 23.09
N ASN A 171 -19.34 -35.21 22.44
CA ASN A 171 -19.30 -35.07 20.98
C ASN A 171 -17.89 -34.66 20.51
N TYR A 172 -17.26 -33.69 21.19
CA TYR A 172 -15.90 -33.25 20.87
C TYR A 172 -14.90 -34.40 20.95
N LEU A 173 -14.85 -35.12 22.08
CA LEU A 173 -13.90 -36.22 22.29
C LEU A 173 -14.15 -37.39 21.34
N THR A 174 -15.42 -37.68 21.02
CA THR A 174 -15.76 -38.69 20.02
C THR A 174 -15.22 -38.31 18.64
N GLY A 175 -15.36 -37.05 18.25
CA GLY A 175 -14.74 -36.51 17.03
C GLY A 175 -13.21 -36.68 17.04
N GLU A 176 -12.54 -36.30 18.13
CA GLU A 176 -11.08 -36.41 18.25
C GLU A 176 -10.62 -37.89 18.16
N ALA A 177 -11.38 -38.82 18.74
CA ALA A 177 -11.06 -40.25 18.67
C ALA A 177 -11.20 -40.81 17.25
N MET A 178 -12.21 -40.38 16.50
CA MET A 178 -12.41 -40.75 15.10
C MET A 178 -11.31 -40.15 14.20
N TYR A 179 -10.97 -38.88 14.43
CA TYR A 179 -9.92 -38.19 13.68
C TYR A 179 -8.54 -38.82 13.92
N TYR A 180 -8.15 -39.00 15.17
CA TYR A 180 -6.82 -39.54 15.51
C TYR A 180 -6.70 -41.05 15.40
N GLY A 181 -7.81 -41.79 15.45
CA GLY A 181 -7.81 -43.25 15.35
C GLY A 181 -7.80 -43.74 13.91
N THR A 182 -8.73 -43.24 13.09
CA THR A 182 -8.98 -43.75 11.73
C THR A 182 -8.98 -42.65 10.67
N ASN A 183 -8.78 -41.38 11.05
CA ASN A 183 -8.93 -40.23 10.17
C ASN A 183 -10.31 -40.20 9.48
N ASP A 184 -11.37 -40.65 10.18
CA ASP A 184 -12.71 -40.76 9.62
C ASP A 184 -13.35 -39.36 9.43
N PRO A 185 -13.74 -38.97 8.20
CA PRO A 185 -14.40 -37.70 7.93
C PRO A 185 -15.69 -37.47 8.72
N LYS A 186 -16.34 -38.52 9.22
CA LYS A 186 -17.51 -38.43 10.11
C LYS A 186 -17.21 -37.68 11.41
N ALA A 187 -15.94 -37.55 11.82
CA ALA A 187 -15.53 -36.70 12.93
C ALA A 187 -16.07 -35.26 12.82
N ILE A 188 -16.12 -34.72 11.59
CA ILE A 188 -16.65 -33.37 11.32
C ILE A 188 -18.10 -33.21 11.78
N ALA A 189 -18.92 -34.25 11.63
CA ALA A 189 -20.32 -34.21 12.05
C ALA A 189 -20.45 -34.09 13.58
N TYR A 190 -19.57 -34.76 14.33
CA TYR A 190 -19.53 -34.65 15.80
C TYR A 190 -19.09 -33.26 16.25
N TYR A 191 -18.05 -32.69 15.65
CA TYR A 191 -17.64 -31.32 15.97
C TYR A 191 -18.73 -30.29 15.63
N LYS A 192 -19.50 -30.49 14.54
CA LYS A 192 -20.64 -29.60 14.23
C LYS A 192 -21.74 -29.64 15.28
N LYS A 193 -22.00 -30.81 15.90
CA LYS A 193 -22.92 -30.90 17.04
C LYS A 193 -22.44 -30.03 18.21
N VAL A 194 -21.13 -29.99 18.46
CA VAL A 194 -20.55 -29.12 19.49
C VAL A 194 -20.88 -27.65 19.20
N LEU A 195 -20.65 -27.17 17.97
CA LEU A 195 -20.97 -25.78 17.59
C LEU A 195 -22.47 -25.43 17.69
N GLN A 196 -23.36 -26.42 17.67
CA GLN A 196 -24.80 -26.23 17.88
C GLN A 196 -25.18 -26.19 19.37
N GLN A 197 -24.33 -26.73 20.25
CA GLN A 197 -24.59 -26.87 21.68
C GLN A 197 -23.95 -25.77 22.53
N VAL A 198 -22.89 -25.12 22.03
CA VAL A 198 -22.14 -24.09 22.76
C VAL A 198 -22.03 -22.78 21.99
N GLY A 199 -21.88 -21.66 22.72
CA GLY A 199 -21.70 -20.33 22.16
C GLY A 199 -20.27 -20.02 21.74
N LEU A 200 -20.07 -18.90 21.04
CA LEU A 200 -18.75 -18.38 20.62
C LEU A 200 -17.81 -18.07 21.80
N ASP A 201 -18.38 -17.85 22.99
CA ASP A 201 -17.72 -17.58 24.27
C ASP A 201 -17.41 -18.86 25.07
N ASP A 202 -17.49 -20.03 24.44
CA ASP A 202 -17.04 -21.31 25.00
C ASP A 202 -15.76 -21.81 24.32
N ARG A 203 -14.80 -22.30 25.11
CA ARG A 203 -13.55 -22.92 24.61
C ARG A 203 -13.80 -24.11 23.68
N LEU A 204 -14.86 -24.88 23.94
CA LEU A 204 -15.21 -26.02 23.10
C LEU A 204 -15.64 -25.57 21.70
N TYR A 205 -16.19 -24.36 21.54
CA TYR A 205 -16.49 -23.79 20.23
C TYR A 205 -15.21 -23.59 19.43
N ALA A 206 -14.23 -22.88 20.00
CA ALA A 206 -12.93 -22.67 19.36
C ALA A 206 -12.27 -24.00 18.96
N SER A 207 -12.24 -24.95 19.89
CA SER A 207 -11.61 -26.26 19.70
C SER A 207 -12.30 -27.08 18.60
N ALA A 208 -13.64 -27.12 18.60
CA ALA A 208 -14.41 -27.83 17.60
C ALA A 208 -14.36 -27.15 16.22
N ALA A 209 -14.41 -25.82 16.16
CA ALA A 209 -14.26 -25.08 14.91
C ALA A 209 -12.88 -25.34 14.28
N TYR A 210 -11.81 -25.31 15.08
CA TYR A 210 -10.48 -25.66 14.62
C TYR A 210 -10.40 -27.11 14.14
N ALA A 211 -11.00 -28.06 14.87
CA ALA A 211 -11.04 -29.45 14.46
C ALA A 211 -11.81 -29.68 13.15
N ILE A 212 -12.90 -28.94 12.92
CA ILE A 212 -13.62 -28.92 11.63
C ILE A 212 -12.72 -28.39 10.51
N ALA A 213 -11.99 -27.29 10.77
CA ALA A 213 -11.05 -26.74 9.81
C ALA A 213 -10.00 -27.80 9.41
N ARG A 214 -9.35 -28.45 10.39
CA ARG A 214 -8.41 -29.55 10.14
C ARG A 214 -9.03 -30.65 9.27
N GLY A 215 -10.25 -31.09 9.60
CA GLY A 215 -10.96 -32.10 8.80
C GLY A 215 -11.19 -31.66 7.35
N TYR A 216 -11.60 -30.41 7.12
CA TYR A 216 -11.79 -29.89 5.76
C TYR A 216 -10.49 -29.68 4.99
N LYS A 217 -9.38 -29.36 5.67
CA LYS A 217 -8.03 -29.32 5.07
C LYS A 217 -7.66 -30.69 4.50
N THR A 218 -7.84 -31.76 5.29
CA THR A 218 -7.59 -33.15 4.87
C THR A 218 -8.46 -33.58 3.68
N LEU A 219 -9.69 -33.06 3.59
CA LEU A 219 -10.60 -33.31 2.47
C LEU A 219 -10.37 -32.40 1.26
N GLY A 220 -9.36 -31.52 1.29
CA GLY A 220 -9.08 -30.57 0.21
C GLY A 220 -10.12 -29.44 0.05
N ARG A 221 -11.04 -29.26 1.01
CA ARG A 221 -12.07 -28.21 0.96
C ARG A 221 -11.57 -26.92 1.60
N ILE A 222 -10.67 -26.24 0.89
CA ILE A 222 -9.94 -25.07 1.39
C ILE A 222 -10.85 -23.88 1.78
N ASP A 223 -11.92 -23.64 1.03
CA ASP A 223 -12.90 -22.59 1.36
C ASP A 223 -13.52 -22.76 2.75
N LEU A 224 -13.80 -24.01 3.13
CA LEU A 224 -14.36 -24.35 4.44
C LEU A 224 -13.27 -24.37 5.52
N TYR A 225 -12.06 -24.83 5.18
CA TYR A 225 -10.91 -24.74 6.07
C TYR A 225 -10.69 -23.30 6.55
N GLU A 226 -10.63 -22.34 5.64
CA GLU A 226 -10.46 -20.92 5.97
C GLU A 226 -11.61 -20.39 6.84
N HIS A 227 -12.86 -20.71 6.46
CA HIS A 227 -14.04 -20.26 7.19
C HIS A 227 -14.01 -20.72 8.66
N TYR A 228 -13.72 -21.99 8.90
CA TYR A 228 -13.69 -22.54 10.26
C TYR A 228 -12.44 -22.13 11.03
N LEU A 229 -11.30 -21.87 10.38
CA LEU A 229 -10.16 -21.21 11.02
C LEU A 229 -10.52 -19.81 11.53
N VAL A 230 -11.28 -19.04 10.74
CA VAL A 230 -11.78 -17.74 11.15
C VAL A 230 -12.72 -17.86 12.35
N GLN A 231 -13.69 -18.79 12.33
CA GLN A 231 -14.59 -18.99 13.46
C GLN A 231 -13.84 -19.39 14.74
N ALA A 232 -12.84 -20.28 14.63
CA ALA A 232 -11.99 -20.65 15.74
C ALA A 232 -11.20 -19.45 16.26
N GLY A 233 -10.58 -18.67 15.37
CA GLY A 233 -9.82 -17.47 15.73
C GLY A 233 -10.67 -16.39 16.41
N ILE A 234 -11.93 -16.20 15.99
CA ILE A 234 -12.88 -15.29 16.64
C ILE A 234 -13.17 -15.78 18.06
N SER A 235 -13.50 -17.08 18.22
CA SER A 235 -13.80 -17.67 19.52
C SER A 235 -12.58 -17.61 20.47
N ASP A 236 -11.37 -17.81 19.96
CA ASP A 236 -10.09 -17.62 20.68
C ASP A 236 -9.82 -16.17 21.12
N GLN A 237 -10.49 -15.16 20.52
CA GLN A 237 -10.41 -13.78 21.00
C GLN A 237 -11.46 -13.50 22.09
N VAL A 238 -12.68 -14.02 21.90
CA VAL A 238 -13.79 -13.85 22.85
C VAL A 238 -13.50 -14.59 24.16
N CYS A 239 -13.07 -15.85 24.06
CA CYS A 239 -12.43 -16.58 25.13
C CYS A 239 -10.94 -16.29 25.00
N PRO A 240 -10.29 -15.50 25.87
CA PRO A 240 -8.88 -15.16 25.69
C PRO A 240 -7.97 -16.36 25.98
N LEU A 241 -8.03 -17.37 25.11
CA LEU A 241 -7.28 -18.61 25.11
C LEU A 241 -5.91 -18.28 24.53
N LYS A 242 -4.87 -18.55 25.30
CA LYS A 242 -3.51 -18.18 24.91
C LYS A 242 -2.74 -19.27 24.16
N GLU A 243 -3.45 -20.30 23.73
CA GLU A 243 -2.92 -21.34 22.84
C GLU A 243 -3.01 -20.92 21.35
N ASN A 244 -3.97 -20.03 21.01
CA ASN A 244 -4.24 -19.33 19.73
C ASN A 244 -3.68 -19.98 18.43
N LEU A 245 -3.91 -21.29 18.29
CA LEU A 245 -3.42 -22.10 17.18
C LEU A 245 -4.14 -21.75 15.86
N ALA A 246 -5.41 -21.33 15.94
CA ALA A 246 -6.19 -20.96 14.77
C ALA A 246 -5.59 -19.75 14.03
N LEU A 247 -5.19 -18.69 14.75
CA LEU A 247 -4.53 -17.53 14.13
C LEU A 247 -3.15 -17.88 13.57
N GLN A 248 -2.40 -18.77 14.22
CA GLN A 248 -1.10 -19.23 13.73
C GLN A 248 -1.24 -19.94 12.37
N GLU A 249 -2.16 -20.91 12.27
CA GLU A 249 -2.44 -21.63 11.02
C GLU A 249 -3.05 -20.71 9.95
N LEU A 250 -3.97 -19.82 10.35
CA LEU A 250 -4.58 -18.86 9.43
C LEU A 250 -3.55 -17.89 8.88
N SER A 251 -2.63 -17.41 9.72
CA SER A 251 -1.53 -16.56 9.30
C SER A 251 -0.67 -17.24 8.22
N LEU A 252 -0.23 -18.47 8.47
CA LEU A 252 0.57 -19.21 7.51
C LEU A 252 -0.20 -19.46 6.21
N TYR A 253 -1.47 -19.84 6.32
CA TYR A 253 -2.34 -20.04 5.17
C TYR A 253 -2.52 -18.76 4.35
N LEU A 254 -2.80 -17.62 4.97
CA LEU A 254 -2.97 -16.34 4.29
C LEU A 254 -1.69 -15.87 3.60
N TYR A 255 -0.54 -16.11 4.24
CA TYR A 255 0.77 -15.86 3.66
C TYR A 255 0.98 -16.68 2.36
N GLU A 256 0.60 -17.95 2.36
CA GLU A 256 0.76 -18.85 1.21
C GLU A 256 -0.32 -18.62 0.12
N LYS A 257 -1.49 -18.12 0.51
CA LYS A 257 -2.64 -17.90 -0.37
C LYS A 257 -2.40 -16.75 -1.36
N ASP A 258 -2.08 -15.56 -0.87
CA ASP A 258 -1.93 -14.36 -1.71
C ASP A 258 -1.15 -13.24 -0.99
N LYS A 259 -0.28 -12.54 -1.72
CA LYS A 259 0.49 -11.39 -1.23
C LYS A 259 -0.39 -10.26 -0.67
N ARG A 260 -1.63 -10.10 -1.15
CA ARG A 260 -2.56 -9.09 -0.63
C ARG A 260 -2.86 -9.27 0.87
N TYR A 261 -2.73 -10.48 1.39
CA TYR A 261 -2.97 -10.80 2.79
C TYR A 261 -1.73 -10.72 3.68
N SER A 262 -0.59 -10.26 3.15
CA SER A 262 0.67 -10.26 3.93
C SER A 262 0.59 -9.40 5.20
N ASP A 263 -0.18 -8.31 5.21
CA ASP A 263 -0.42 -7.52 6.43
C ASP A 263 -1.17 -8.31 7.50
N ARG A 264 -2.26 -9.00 7.12
CA ARG A 264 -3.02 -9.88 8.01
C ARG A 264 -2.18 -11.02 8.54
N ALA A 265 -1.42 -11.69 7.66
CA ALA A 265 -0.54 -12.77 8.06
C ALA A 265 0.45 -12.29 9.13
N VAL A 266 1.16 -11.20 8.88
CA VAL A 266 2.10 -10.61 9.85
C VAL A 266 1.38 -10.26 11.17
N ARG A 267 0.23 -9.59 11.11
CA ARG A 267 -0.53 -9.22 12.31
C ARG A 267 -0.96 -10.45 13.12
N TYR A 268 -1.49 -11.48 12.47
CA TYR A 268 -1.98 -12.68 13.14
C TYR A 268 -0.86 -13.51 13.76
N VAL A 269 0.29 -13.69 13.07
CA VAL A 269 1.43 -14.40 13.67
C VAL A 269 2.01 -13.67 14.87
N TYR A 270 2.06 -12.33 14.84
CA TYR A 270 2.47 -11.56 16.02
C TYR A 270 1.49 -11.70 17.18
N CYS A 271 0.17 -11.66 16.91
CA CYS A 271 -0.84 -11.91 17.94
C CYS A 271 -0.66 -13.29 18.60
N SER A 272 -0.44 -14.33 17.79
CA SER A 272 -0.17 -15.69 18.30
C SER A 272 1.13 -15.75 19.11
N MET A 273 2.19 -15.05 18.68
CA MET A 273 3.46 -14.99 19.42
C MET A 273 3.30 -14.31 20.79
N GLU A 274 2.61 -13.16 20.83
CA GLU A 274 2.30 -12.45 22.08
C GLU A 274 1.51 -13.34 23.04
N ASP A 275 0.52 -14.07 22.54
CA ASP A 275 -0.29 -14.98 23.36
C ASP A 275 0.54 -16.13 23.92
N ALA A 276 1.39 -16.75 23.09
CA ALA A 276 2.28 -17.82 23.50
C ALA A 276 3.27 -17.36 24.59
N GLN A 277 3.84 -16.16 24.45
CA GLN A 277 4.72 -15.55 25.45
C GLN A 277 3.98 -15.19 26.73
N PHE A 278 2.81 -14.56 26.62
CA PHE A 278 1.99 -14.15 27.77
C PHE A 278 1.57 -15.35 28.62
N TYR A 279 1.21 -16.47 27.98
CA TYR A 279 0.90 -17.70 28.70
C TYR A 279 2.14 -18.44 29.20
N ASN A 280 3.29 -18.33 28.53
CA ASN A 280 4.47 -19.19 28.67
C ASN A 280 4.30 -20.59 28.03
N ASN A 281 3.70 -20.64 26.83
CA ASN A 281 3.54 -21.88 26.05
C ASN A 281 4.77 -22.16 25.18
N ARG A 282 5.67 -23.03 25.65
CA ARG A 282 6.95 -23.33 24.98
C ARG A 282 6.80 -23.97 23.61
N LEU A 283 5.87 -24.91 23.47
CA LEU A 283 5.62 -25.58 22.18
C LEU A 283 5.19 -24.56 21.12
N ARG A 284 4.24 -23.68 21.45
CA ARG A 284 3.78 -22.64 20.51
C ARG A 284 4.87 -21.63 20.17
N MET A 285 5.65 -21.16 21.15
CA MET A 285 6.78 -20.27 20.87
C MET A 285 7.80 -20.91 19.91
N LEU A 286 8.08 -22.21 20.06
CA LEU A 286 8.96 -22.96 19.17
C LEU A 286 8.37 -23.09 17.76
N GLU A 287 7.10 -23.46 17.63
CA GLU A 287 6.43 -23.59 16.33
C GLU A 287 6.35 -22.24 15.59
N ILE A 288 5.95 -21.18 16.30
CA ILE A 288 5.81 -19.84 15.72
C ILE A 288 7.18 -19.29 15.30
N SER A 289 8.23 -19.50 16.10
CA SER A 289 9.58 -19.01 15.76
C SER A 289 10.15 -19.63 14.49
N ARG A 290 9.70 -20.82 14.09
CA ARG A 290 10.07 -21.46 12.82
C ARG A 290 9.39 -20.80 11.61
N ILE A 291 8.14 -20.33 11.75
CA ILE A 291 7.37 -19.74 10.63
C ILE A 291 7.49 -18.21 10.56
N LEU A 292 7.74 -17.55 11.69
CA LEU A 292 7.75 -16.08 11.80
C LEU A 292 8.76 -15.42 10.84
N PRO A 293 10.03 -15.87 10.73
CA PRO A 293 10.98 -15.27 9.81
C PRO A 293 10.53 -15.37 8.34
N LYS A 294 9.90 -16.48 7.94
CA LYS A 294 9.40 -16.70 6.57
C LYS A 294 8.33 -15.67 6.21
N ILE A 295 7.39 -15.42 7.12
CA ILE A 295 6.28 -14.49 6.92
C ILE A 295 6.78 -13.04 6.92
N VAL A 296 7.60 -12.68 7.93
CA VAL A 296 8.04 -11.30 8.14
C VAL A 296 9.05 -10.87 7.07
N SER A 297 10.02 -11.71 6.70
CA SER A 297 11.02 -11.37 5.67
C SER A 297 10.37 -11.12 4.30
N ALA A 298 9.41 -11.96 3.92
CA ALA A 298 8.66 -11.78 2.68
C ALA A 298 7.81 -10.50 2.67
N TYR A 299 7.18 -10.16 3.80
CA TYR A 299 6.46 -8.90 3.95
C TYR A 299 7.40 -7.69 3.85
N GLN A 300 8.56 -7.75 4.53
CA GLN A 300 9.55 -6.68 4.48
C GLN A 300 10.13 -6.50 3.06
N GLN A 301 10.32 -7.59 2.32
CA GLN A 301 10.72 -7.53 0.91
C GLN A 301 9.66 -6.83 0.04
N GLN A 302 8.37 -7.06 0.29
CA GLN A 302 7.31 -6.34 -0.42
C GLN A 302 7.31 -4.84 -0.10
N LEU A 303 7.48 -4.46 1.17
CA LEU A 303 7.61 -3.06 1.57
C LEU A 303 8.82 -2.41 0.91
N ASN A 304 9.97 -3.08 0.92
CA ASN A 304 11.18 -2.60 0.27
C ASN A 304 10.96 -2.38 -1.23
N ASN A 305 10.37 -3.35 -1.94
CA ASN A 305 10.07 -3.20 -3.36
C ASN A 305 9.15 -2.00 -3.65
N ARG A 306 8.10 -1.79 -2.84
CA ARG A 306 7.24 -0.60 -2.97
C ARG A 306 8.02 0.69 -2.75
N THR A 307 8.85 0.74 -1.70
CA THR A 307 9.68 1.92 -1.42
C THR A 307 10.70 2.20 -2.53
N THR A 308 11.29 1.16 -3.11
CA THR A 308 12.23 1.26 -4.24
C THR A 308 11.53 1.81 -5.48
N TRP A 309 10.33 1.32 -5.80
CA TRP A 309 9.52 1.85 -6.91
C TRP A 309 9.13 3.32 -6.72
N LEU A 310 8.72 3.69 -5.50
CA LEU A 310 8.44 5.09 -5.17
C LEU A 310 9.70 5.97 -5.32
N ARG A 311 10.86 5.48 -4.90
CA ARG A 311 12.15 6.18 -5.10
C ARG A 311 12.47 6.36 -6.59
N TRP A 312 12.30 5.35 -7.43
CA TRP A 312 12.50 5.47 -8.88
C TRP A 312 11.51 6.45 -9.52
N GLY A 313 10.25 6.44 -9.09
CA GLY A 313 9.26 7.42 -9.53
C GLY A 313 9.67 8.86 -9.16
N LEU A 314 10.16 9.07 -7.94
CA LEU A 314 10.70 10.37 -7.49
C LEU A 314 11.91 10.83 -8.32
N VAL A 315 12.83 9.92 -8.64
CA VAL A 315 13.98 10.23 -9.51
C VAL A 315 13.50 10.65 -10.90
N GLY A 316 12.58 9.90 -11.50
CA GLY A 316 12.00 10.24 -12.81
C GLY A 316 11.29 11.60 -12.82
N LEU A 317 10.49 11.88 -11.79
CA LEU A 317 9.81 13.17 -11.64
C LEU A 317 10.79 14.33 -11.49
N SER A 318 11.89 14.12 -10.78
CA SER A 318 12.96 15.12 -10.60
C SER A 318 13.64 15.44 -11.93
N VAL A 319 13.96 14.42 -12.73
CA VAL A 319 14.56 14.59 -14.07
C VAL A 319 13.62 15.34 -15.01
N LEU A 320 12.32 14.98 -15.03
CA LEU A 320 11.31 15.68 -15.82
C LEU A 320 11.19 17.16 -15.42
N SER A 321 11.24 17.45 -14.12
CA SER A 321 11.16 18.82 -13.60
C SER A 321 12.35 19.67 -14.04
N VAL A 322 13.57 19.11 -14.00
CA VAL A 322 14.78 19.77 -14.51
C VAL A 322 14.70 19.99 -16.03
N GLY A 323 14.22 18.99 -16.78
CA GLY A 323 14.01 19.11 -18.22
C GLY A 323 13.00 20.21 -18.58
N LEU A 324 11.90 20.30 -17.86
CA LEU A 324 10.89 21.35 -18.04
C LEU A 324 11.47 22.74 -17.74
N LEU A 325 12.23 22.88 -16.66
CA LEU A 325 12.94 24.12 -16.35
C LEU A 325 13.90 24.53 -17.46
N ALA A 326 14.67 23.58 -18.02
CA ALA A 326 15.56 23.85 -19.15
C ALA A 326 14.79 24.32 -20.38
N LEU A 327 13.66 23.70 -20.73
CA LEU A 327 12.79 24.12 -21.83
C LEU A 327 12.21 25.53 -21.63
N ILE A 328 11.79 25.86 -20.40
CA ILE A 328 11.32 27.21 -20.06
C ILE A 328 12.45 28.23 -20.28
N VAL A 329 13.65 27.95 -19.77
CA VAL A 329 14.81 28.84 -19.94
C VAL A 329 15.19 29.02 -21.42
N LEU A 330 15.21 27.94 -22.20
CA LEU A 330 15.48 27.98 -23.64
C LEU A 330 14.41 28.80 -24.38
N SER A 331 13.13 28.60 -24.07
CA SER A 331 12.01 29.34 -24.67
C SER A 331 12.12 30.84 -24.38
N VAL A 332 12.44 31.22 -23.14
CA VAL A 332 12.66 32.63 -22.76
C VAL A 332 13.85 33.23 -23.51
N LYS A 333 14.98 32.51 -23.61
CA LYS A 333 16.14 32.96 -24.40
C LYS A 333 15.83 33.11 -25.89
N GLN A 334 15.12 32.16 -26.48
CA GLN A 334 14.72 32.21 -27.89
C GLN A 334 13.77 33.38 -28.15
N ASN A 335 12.79 33.62 -27.27
CA ASN A 335 11.88 34.77 -27.38
C ASN A 335 12.62 36.11 -27.28
N LYS A 336 13.60 36.24 -26.38
CA LYS A 336 14.45 37.45 -26.32
C LYS A 336 15.22 37.67 -27.62
N LYS A 337 15.82 36.62 -28.19
CA LYS A 337 16.56 36.69 -29.46
C LYS A 337 15.64 37.04 -30.64
N LEU A 338 14.45 36.44 -30.68
CA LEU A 338 13.42 36.74 -31.70
C LEU A 338 12.95 38.19 -31.60
N ASN A 339 12.72 38.72 -30.40
CA ASN A 339 12.36 40.12 -30.21
C ASN A 339 13.47 41.08 -30.66
N LEU A 340 14.74 40.76 -30.36
CA LEU A 340 15.87 41.58 -30.84
C LEU A 340 15.95 41.60 -32.37
N ARG A 341 15.82 40.43 -33.02
CA ARG A 341 15.78 40.31 -34.48
C ARG A 341 14.60 41.07 -35.09
N ARG A 342 13.42 41.03 -34.45
CA ARG A 342 12.24 41.80 -34.89
C ARG A 342 12.49 43.31 -34.80
N LEU A 343 13.15 43.79 -33.74
CA LEU A 343 13.52 45.21 -33.61
C LEU A 343 14.53 45.62 -34.69
N GLN A 344 15.55 44.81 -34.95
CA GLN A 344 16.53 45.06 -36.02
C GLN A 344 15.88 45.07 -37.41
N MET A 345 15.02 44.08 -37.71
CA MET A 345 14.26 44.03 -38.97
C MET A 345 13.36 45.25 -39.14
N ARG A 346 12.69 45.71 -38.07
CA ARG A 346 11.91 46.95 -38.10
C ARG A 346 12.77 48.16 -38.41
N ALA A 347 13.93 48.30 -37.75
CA ALA A 347 14.86 49.40 -38.01
C ALA A 347 15.38 49.39 -39.46
N GLN A 348 15.73 48.22 -39.99
CA GLN A 348 16.15 48.07 -41.38
C GLN A 348 15.03 48.39 -42.37
N ASN A 349 13.80 47.94 -42.11
CA ASN A 349 12.64 48.31 -42.94
C ASN A 349 12.40 49.82 -42.92
N THR A 350 12.48 50.48 -41.75
CA THR A 350 12.32 51.94 -41.69
C THR A 350 13.42 52.67 -42.46
N GLN A 351 14.67 52.17 -42.44
CA GLN A 351 15.75 52.74 -43.25
C GLN A 351 15.53 52.51 -44.75
N LEU A 352 15.08 51.32 -45.15
CA LEU A 352 14.74 51.02 -46.54
C LEU A 352 13.58 51.90 -47.03
N GLU A 353 12.54 52.09 -46.22
CA GLU A 353 11.43 53.01 -46.56
C GLU A 353 11.90 54.45 -46.71
N ALA A 354 12.76 54.94 -45.80
CA ALA A 354 13.32 56.29 -45.89
C ALA A 354 14.19 56.46 -47.15
N LEU A 355 15.07 55.50 -47.43
CA LEU A 355 15.91 55.53 -48.63
C LEU A 355 15.07 55.44 -49.92
N ASN A 356 14.03 54.61 -49.91
CA ASN A 356 13.14 54.46 -51.06
C ASN A 356 12.33 55.76 -51.30
N ARG A 357 11.90 56.45 -50.24
CA ARG A 357 11.30 57.80 -50.35
C ARG A 357 12.29 58.79 -50.95
N GLN A 358 13.51 58.87 -50.43
CA GLN A 358 14.54 59.79 -50.93
C GLN A 358 14.89 59.50 -52.40
N LEU A 359 14.97 58.23 -52.79
CA LEU A 359 15.18 57.83 -54.18
C LEU A 359 14.00 58.24 -55.06
N SER A 360 12.76 58.04 -54.60
CA SER A 360 11.56 58.48 -55.30
C SER A 360 11.51 59.99 -55.50
N GLU A 361 11.84 60.78 -54.46
CA GLU A 361 11.96 62.23 -54.55
C GLU A 361 13.04 62.65 -55.55
N THR A 362 14.23 62.03 -55.48
CA THR A 362 15.33 62.28 -56.42
C THR A 362 14.91 61.97 -57.86
N ASN A 363 14.22 60.85 -58.08
CA ASN A 363 13.69 60.49 -59.40
C ASN A 363 12.64 61.48 -59.88
N ARG A 364 11.75 61.98 -59.00
CA ARG A 364 10.76 63.01 -59.34
C ARG A 364 11.42 64.32 -59.76
N HIS A 365 12.48 64.74 -59.06
CA HIS A 365 13.27 65.91 -59.46
C HIS A 365 13.94 65.69 -60.83
N ARG A 366 14.54 64.52 -61.07
CA ARG A 366 15.15 64.16 -62.37
C ARG A 366 14.12 64.13 -63.51
N GLU A 367 12.93 63.58 -63.29
CA GLU A 367 11.87 63.53 -64.31
C GLU A 367 11.36 64.94 -64.66
N THR A 368 11.18 65.78 -63.64
CA THR A 368 10.79 67.19 -63.83
C THR A 368 11.84 67.95 -64.65
N TYR A 369 13.13 67.72 -64.36
CA TYR A 369 14.24 68.24 -65.17
C TYR A 369 14.17 67.75 -66.62
N LEU A 370 13.98 66.45 -66.84
CA LEU A 370 13.93 65.88 -68.19
C LEU A 370 12.81 66.52 -69.01
N ARG A 371 11.64 66.76 -68.40
CA ARG A 371 10.53 67.48 -69.04
C ARG A 371 10.89 68.91 -69.40
N LEU A 372 11.46 69.68 -68.46
CA LEU A 372 11.89 71.06 -68.70
C LEU A 372 12.93 71.16 -69.84
N PHE A 373 13.90 70.26 -69.87
CA PHE A 373 14.93 70.22 -70.92
C PHE A 373 14.33 69.86 -72.29
N LEU A 374 13.43 68.87 -72.33
CA LEU A 374 12.72 68.47 -73.55
C LEU A 374 11.82 69.61 -74.07
N ASP A 375 11.13 70.34 -73.19
CA ASP A 375 10.29 71.49 -73.56
C ASP A 375 11.14 72.63 -74.16
N LEU A 376 12.27 72.97 -73.53
CA LEU A 376 13.23 73.94 -74.05
C LEU A 376 13.75 73.54 -75.43
N SER A 377 14.14 72.28 -75.58
CA SER A 377 14.62 71.71 -76.85
C SER A 377 13.53 71.76 -77.94
N ALA A 378 12.29 71.42 -77.61
CA ALA A 378 11.16 71.43 -78.54
C ALA A 378 10.85 72.84 -79.06
N ILE A 379 10.86 73.84 -78.17
CA ILE A 379 10.66 75.25 -78.55
C ILE A 379 11.79 75.70 -79.49
N TYR A 380 13.03 75.36 -79.18
CA TYR A 380 14.18 75.79 -79.99
C TYR A 380 14.21 75.11 -81.37
N ILE A 381 13.89 73.82 -81.43
CA ILE A 381 13.72 73.08 -82.68
C ILE A 381 12.60 73.72 -83.53
N GLY A 382 11.46 74.06 -82.93
CA GLY A 382 10.37 74.75 -83.61
C GLY A 382 10.79 76.11 -84.19
N LYS A 383 11.60 76.87 -83.44
CA LYS A 383 12.18 78.12 -83.93
C LYS A 383 13.16 77.90 -85.09
N LEU A 384 14.08 76.95 -84.98
CA LEU A 384 15.04 76.62 -86.06
C LEU A 384 14.31 76.18 -87.34
N ASP A 385 13.26 75.37 -87.21
CA ASP A 385 12.41 74.98 -88.33
C ASP A 385 11.70 76.20 -88.96
N SER A 386 11.22 77.14 -88.15
CA SER A 386 10.62 78.39 -88.64
C SER A 386 11.62 79.25 -89.41
N VAL A 387 12.88 79.34 -88.94
CA VAL A 387 13.97 80.05 -89.62
C VAL A 387 14.33 79.35 -90.93
N SER A 388 14.48 78.02 -90.91
CA SER A 388 14.75 77.22 -92.10
C SER A 388 13.65 77.39 -93.16
N LYS A 389 12.37 77.36 -92.76
CA LYS A 389 11.23 77.63 -93.64
C LYS A 389 11.20 79.06 -94.17
N LEU A 390 11.62 80.04 -93.38
CA LEU A 390 11.69 81.45 -93.80
C LEU A 390 12.81 81.65 -94.83
N VAL A 391 13.98 81.06 -94.60
CA VAL A 391 15.12 81.04 -95.52
C VAL A 391 14.73 80.36 -96.83
N ALA A 392 14.13 79.16 -96.75
CA ALA A 392 13.67 78.42 -97.93
C ALA A 392 12.61 79.19 -98.74
N ARG A 393 11.69 79.91 -98.07
CA ARG A 393 10.69 80.75 -98.74
C ARG A 393 11.30 81.94 -99.47
N CYS A 394 12.24 82.66 -98.84
CA CYS A 394 12.83 83.84 -99.45
C CYS A 394 13.76 83.48 -100.62
N LEU A 395 14.49 82.36 -100.54
CA LEU A 395 15.32 81.84 -101.63
C LEU A 395 14.48 81.43 -102.85
N LYS A 396 13.35 80.75 -102.65
CA LYS A 396 12.44 80.37 -103.76
C LYS A 396 11.76 81.56 -104.44
N ALA A 397 11.58 82.67 -103.72
CA ALA A 397 10.91 83.86 -104.23
C ALA A 397 11.85 84.87 -104.93
N GLY A 398 13.16 84.58 -105.04
CA GLY A 398 14.14 85.48 -105.67
C GLY A 398 14.40 86.78 -104.89
N LYS A 399 13.95 86.86 -103.63
CA LYS A 399 14.04 88.06 -102.77
C LYS A 399 15.29 88.03 -101.88
N THR A 400 16.46 88.03 -102.49
CA THR A 400 17.75 87.94 -101.76
C THR A 400 18.03 89.16 -100.88
N ASP A 401 17.63 90.36 -101.30
CA ASP A 401 17.87 91.59 -100.54
C ASP A 401 16.99 91.70 -99.27
N GLU A 402 15.76 91.19 -99.34
CA GLU A 402 14.82 91.13 -98.20
C GLU A 402 15.27 90.10 -97.15
N LEU A 403 15.89 89.00 -97.58
CA LEU A 403 16.51 88.01 -96.70
C LEU A 403 17.72 88.60 -95.97
N LEU A 404 18.59 89.31 -96.68
CA LEU A 404 19.76 89.98 -96.10
C LEU A 404 19.37 91.02 -95.04
N ALA A 405 18.31 91.79 -95.28
CA ALA A 405 17.77 92.73 -94.30
C ALA A 405 17.17 92.03 -93.07
N LYS A 406 16.50 90.89 -93.24
CA LYS A 406 15.92 90.11 -92.13
C LYS A 406 16.98 89.33 -91.34
N VAL A 407 17.97 88.73 -92.00
CA VAL A 407 19.08 88.03 -91.35
C VAL A 407 19.97 89.01 -90.57
N ASN A 408 20.16 90.24 -91.07
CA ASN A 408 20.83 91.29 -90.28
C ASN A 408 19.97 91.81 -89.11
N ARG A 409 18.64 91.67 -89.15
CA ARG A 409 17.75 91.91 -87.99
C ARG A 409 17.73 90.75 -86.98
N VAL A 410 18.13 89.53 -87.37
CA VAL A 410 18.30 88.38 -86.46
C VAL A 410 19.53 88.57 -85.54
N ARG A 411 20.26 89.68 -85.64
CA ARG A 411 21.33 90.10 -84.72
C ARG A 411 20.84 90.77 -83.42
N VAL A 412 19.60 90.56 -82.99
CA VAL A 412 19.17 90.90 -81.61
C VAL A 412 19.58 89.75 -80.69
N GLN A 413 20.87 89.67 -80.37
CA GLN A 413 21.41 88.69 -79.43
C GLN A 413 20.96 88.94 -77.99
N GLU A 414 20.55 90.15 -77.61
CA GLU A 414 20.31 90.48 -76.20
C GLU A 414 18.96 90.01 -75.64
N GLU A 415 17.85 90.12 -76.39
CA GLU A 415 16.53 89.68 -75.88
C GLU A 415 16.40 88.16 -75.87
N GLU A 416 16.94 87.47 -76.89
CA GLU A 416 16.89 86.01 -76.96
C GLU A 416 17.84 85.35 -75.96
N ALA A 417 19.04 85.92 -75.75
CA ALA A 417 19.94 85.47 -74.71
C ALA A 417 19.35 85.70 -73.31
N ARG A 418 18.73 86.87 -73.05
CA ARG A 418 18.04 87.12 -71.77
C ARG A 418 16.91 86.11 -71.50
N THR A 419 16.12 85.78 -72.51
CA THR A 419 15.02 84.82 -72.35
C THR A 419 15.55 83.39 -72.10
N PHE A 420 16.67 83.03 -72.73
CA PHE A 420 17.38 81.78 -72.45
C PHE A 420 17.95 81.78 -71.04
N TYR A 421 18.67 82.83 -70.64
CA TYR A 421 19.29 82.95 -69.31
C TYR A 421 18.24 82.97 -68.19
N ASP A 422 17.14 83.72 -68.30
CA ASP A 422 16.07 83.71 -67.27
C ASP A 422 15.44 82.32 -67.09
N ARG A 423 15.22 81.60 -68.19
CA ARG A 423 14.66 80.24 -68.13
C ARG A 423 15.68 79.21 -67.65
N PHE A 424 16.93 79.36 -68.06
CA PHE A 424 18.04 78.54 -67.59
C PHE A 424 18.27 78.76 -66.10
N ASP A 425 18.30 79.99 -65.62
CA ASP A 425 18.49 80.36 -64.22
C ASP A 425 17.32 79.86 -63.37
N ARG A 426 16.06 80.01 -63.81
CA ARG A 426 14.92 79.39 -63.12
C ARG A 426 15.05 77.87 -63.03
N ALA A 427 15.47 77.22 -64.11
CA ALA A 427 15.69 75.77 -64.11
C ALA A 427 16.88 75.37 -63.20
N PHE A 428 17.93 76.18 -63.16
CA PHE A 428 19.14 75.95 -62.37
C PHE A 428 18.89 76.14 -60.88
N ILE A 429 18.18 77.20 -60.48
CA ILE A 429 17.78 77.45 -59.08
C ILE A 429 16.80 76.37 -58.60
N MET A 430 15.89 75.87 -59.45
CA MET A 430 15.07 74.71 -59.08
C MET A 430 15.89 73.41 -58.91
N LEU A 431 17.04 73.28 -59.60
CA LEU A 431 17.91 72.11 -59.52
C LEU A 431 18.83 72.16 -58.28
N TYR A 432 19.27 73.35 -57.92
CA TYR A 432 20.12 73.63 -56.78
C TYR A 432 19.51 74.77 -55.94
N PRO A 433 18.44 74.48 -55.17
CA PRO A 433 17.77 75.49 -54.34
C PRO A 433 18.72 76.17 -53.34
N ASP A 434 19.80 75.47 -52.95
CA ASP A 434 20.82 75.92 -52.01
C ASP A 434 22.06 76.54 -52.69
N PHE A 435 22.00 76.89 -53.98
CA PHE A 435 23.14 77.45 -54.71
C PHE A 435 23.45 78.92 -54.38
N VAL A 436 22.46 79.66 -53.87
CA VAL A 436 22.56 81.10 -53.55
C VAL A 436 22.50 81.32 -52.04
#